data_AF-A0A1M6J9I3-F1
#
_entry.id   AF-A0A1M6J9I3-F1
#
_cell.length_a   1.000
_cell.length_b   1.000
_cell.length_c   1.000
_cell.angle_alpha   90.00
_cell.angle_beta   90.00
_cell.angle_gamma   90.00
#
_symmetry.space_group_name_H-M   'P 1'
#
loop_
_entity.id
_entity.type
_entity.pdbx_description
1 polymer ?
#
loop_
_entity_poly.entity_id
_entity_poly.type
_entity_poly.pdbx_seq_one_letter_code
_entity_poly.pdbx_strand_id
1 'polypeptide(L)' 'MPRAVDEILQHADELVARFESYEPSPADEQDAGAVAQLRAAVVERSEAERHLIDAIRNARETGLS' A
#
# COMPACT_ATOMS: atom_id res chain seq x y z
N MET A 1 -7.26 19.73 5.14
CA MET A 1 -7.96 20.66 4.24
C MET A 1 -8.02 20.01 2.87
N PRO A 2 -9.20 19.65 2.34
CA PRO A 2 -9.29 19.25 0.93
C PRO A 2 -8.85 20.44 0.07
N ARG A 3 -8.01 20.23 -0.94
CA ARG A 3 -7.65 21.28 -1.90
C ARG A 3 -8.92 21.80 -2.57
N ALA A 4 -9.03 23.11 -2.80
CA ALA A 4 -10.20 23.66 -3.47
C ALA A 4 -10.23 23.20 -4.93
N VAL A 5 -11.41 22.93 -5.48
CA VAL A 5 -11.56 22.49 -6.89
C VAL A 5 -10.92 23.51 -7.84
N ASP A 6 -11.03 24.79 -7.54
CA ASP A 6 -10.43 25.87 -8.31
C ASP A 6 -8.89 25.81 -8.35
N GLU A 7 -8.24 25.37 -7.26
CA GLU A 7 -6.78 25.16 -7.23
C GLU A 7 -6.38 24.00 -8.14
N ILE A 8 -7.18 22.93 -8.18
CA ILE A 8 -6.91 21.77 -9.07
C ILE A 8 -7.03 22.19 -10.53
N LEU A 9 -8.04 23.00 -10.86
CA LEU A 9 -8.24 23.52 -12.21
C LEU A 9 -7.14 24.49 -12.64
N GLN A 10 -6.65 25.34 -11.72
CA GLN A 10 -5.59 26.29 -12.00
C GLN A 10 -4.25 25.62 -12.35
N HIS A 11 -4.00 24.41 -11.85
CA HIS A 11 -2.79 23.63 -12.13
C HIS A 11 -3.01 22.52 -13.17
N ALA A 12 -4.17 22.46 -13.83
CA ALA A 12 -4.49 21.37 -14.75
C ALA A 12 -3.48 21.28 -15.91
N ASP A 13 -3.17 22.41 -16.54
CA ASP A 13 -2.24 22.46 -17.68
C ASP A 13 -0.79 22.11 -17.27
N GLU A 14 -0.37 22.52 -16.07
CA GLU A 14 0.93 22.18 -15.50
C GLU A 14 1.05 20.67 -15.24
N LEU A 15 -0.01 20.06 -14.71
CA LEU A 15 -0.07 18.62 -14.50
C LEU A 15 -0.06 17.86 -15.82
N VAL A 16 -0.83 18.31 -16.82
CA VAL A 16 -0.83 17.73 -18.18
C VAL A 16 0.58 17.77 -18.76
N ALA A 17 1.23 18.94 -18.75
CA ALA A 17 2.59 19.09 -19.26
C ALA A 17 3.56 18.13 -18.57
N ARG A 18 3.46 17.98 -17.24
CA ARG A 18 4.33 17.06 -16.48
C ARG A 18 4.09 15.60 -16.84
N PHE A 19 2.85 15.20 -17.12
CA PHE A 19 2.55 13.84 -17.56
C PHE A 19 3.04 13.58 -18.99
N GLU A 20 2.80 14.52 -19.91
CA GLU A 20 3.19 14.37 -21.32
C GLU A 20 4.71 14.44 -21.52
N SER A 21 5.41 15.26 -20.73
CA SER A 21 6.85 15.42 -20.81
C SER A 21 7.63 14.41 -19.97
N TYR A 22 6.96 13.48 -19.29
CA TYR A 22 7.63 12.53 -18.42
C TYR A 22 8.28 11.42 -19.24
N GLU A 23 9.61 11.40 -19.24
CA GLU A 23 10.41 10.28 -19.69
C GLU A 23 10.96 9.56 -18.46
N PRO A 24 10.59 8.29 -18.19
CA PRO A 24 11.07 7.57 -17.02
C PRO A 24 12.58 7.46 -17.00
N SER A 25 13.20 7.80 -15.87
CA SER A 25 14.60 7.49 -15.63
C SER A 25 14.74 6.13 -14.93
N PRO A 26 15.88 5.44 -15.05
CA PRO A 26 16.11 4.20 -14.31
C PRO A 26 16.01 4.36 -12.78
N ALA A 27 16.14 5.58 -12.25
CA ALA A 27 15.98 5.85 -10.82
C ALA A 27 14.51 5.90 -10.38
N ASP A 28 13.58 6.11 -11.32
CA ASP A 28 12.14 6.08 -11.06
C ASP A 28 11.60 4.64 -11.00
N GLU A 29 12.35 3.69 -11.54
CA GLU A 29 12.02 2.27 -11.51
C GLU A 29 12.29 1.66 -10.12
N GLN A 30 11.29 0.98 -9.59
CA GLN A 30 11.44 0.12 -8.42
C GLN A 30 11.65 -1.31 -8.88
N ASP A 31 12.53 -2.05 -8.20
CA ASP A 31 12.68 -3.48 -8.44
C ASP A 31 11.37 -4.21 -8.09
N ALA A 32 10.64 -4.62 -9.13
CA ALA A 32 9.36 -5.32 -8.97
C ALA A 32 9.49 -6.62 -8.17
N GLY A 33 10.64 -7.29 -8.24
CA GLY A 33 10.95 -8.48 -7.46
C GLY A 33 11.08 -8.15 -5.97
N ALA A 34 11.80 -7.08 -5.62
CA ALA A 34 11.92 -6.61 -4.25
C ALA A 34 10.56 -6.20 -3.66
N VAL A 35 9.74 -5.47 -4.42
CA VAL A 35 8.38 -5.09 -4.00
C VAL A 35 7.50 -6.34 -3.80
N ALA A 36 7.58 -7.33 -4.70
CA ALA A 36 6.83 -8.58 -4.58
C ALA A 36 7.24 -9.38 -3.33
N GLN A 37 8.53 -9.41 -3.00
CA GLN A 37 9.05 -10.05 -1.78
C GLN A 37 8.52 -9.37 -0.52
N LEU A 38 8.56 -8.04 -0.45
CA LEU A 38 7.99 -7.28 0.66
C LEU A 38 6.50 -7.56 0.82
N ARG A 39 5.75 -7.58 -0.30
CA ARG A 39 4.33 -7.92 -0.30
C ARG A 39 4.08 -9.33 0.25
N ALA A 40 4.87 -10.32 -0.17
CA ALA A 40 4.74 -11.69 0.29
C ALA A 40 4.96 -11.80 1.81
N ALA A 41 6.00 -11.16 2.34
CA ALA A 41 6.28 -11.14 3.78
C ALA A 41 5.15 -10.50 4.60
N VAL A 42 4.55 -9.42 4.11
CA VAL A 42 3.39 -8.78 4.76
C VAL A 42 2.16 -9.69 4.76
N VAL A 43 1.91 -10.40 3.66
CA VAL A 43 0.82 -11.37 3.56
C VAL A 43 1.01 -12.50 4.57
N GLU A 44 2.20 -13.11 4.59
CA GLU A 44 2.56 -14.20 5.51
C GLU A 44 2.38 -13.77 6.98
N ARG A 45 2.91 -12.59 7.34
CA ARG A 45 2.72 -12.03 8.69
C ARG A 45 1.24 -11.88 9.02
N SER A 46 0.45 -11.36 8.10
CA SER A 46 -0.99 -11.13 8.32
C SER A 46 -1.75 -12.45 8.49
N GLU A 47 -1.36 -13.50 7.78
CA GLU A 47 -1.89 -14.85 7.94
C GLU A 47 -1.55 -15.44 9.31
N ALA A 48 -0.30 -15.29 9.75
CA ALA A 48 0.14 -15.72 11.08
C ALA A 48 -0.62 -14.99 12.20
N GLU A 49 -0.84 -13.68 12.06
CA GLU A 49 -1.62 -12.89 13.03
C GLU A 49 -3.08 -13.35 13.10
N ARG A 50 -3.72 -13.63 11.96
CA ARG A 50 -5.09 -14.19 11.93
C ARG A 50 -5.14 -15.54 12.64
N HIS A 51 -4.20 -16.43 12.32
CA HIS A 51 -4.12 -17.74 12.94
C HIS A 51 -3.95 -17.66 14.47
N LEU A 52 -3.12 -16.74 14.95
CA LEU A 52 -2.94 -16.50 16.38
C LEU A 52 -4.23 -16.04 17.06
N ILE A 53 -4.99 -15.13 16.45
CA ILE A 53 -6.27 -14.67 16.99
C ILE A 53 -7.28 -15.82 17.06
N ASP A 54 -7.35 -16.66 16.03
CA ASP A 54 -8.25 -17.80 16.00
C ASP A 54 -7.87 -18.84 17.08
N ALA A 55 -6.58 -19.12 17.24
CA ALA A 55 -6.08 -20.01 18.29
C ALA A 55 -6.42 -19.49 19.70
N ILE A 56 -6.23 -18.18 19.95
CA ILE A 56 -6.60 -17.55 21.22
C ILE A 56 -8.11 -17.64 21.47
N ARG A 57 -8.93 -17.41 20.43
CA ARG A 57 -10.39 -17.54 20.55
C ARG A 57 -10.79 -18.95 20.95
N ASN A 58 -10.26 -19.95 20.25
CA ASN A 58 -10.51 -21.37 20.56
C ASN A 58 -10.07 -21.75 21.97
N ALA A 59 -8.91 -21.25 22.44
CA ALA A 59 -8.45 -21.49 23.80
C ALA A 59 -9.42 -20.91 24.85
N ARG A 60 -9.91 -19.68 24.64
CA ARG A 60 -10.90 -19.06 25.53
C ARG A 60 -12.24 -19.81 25.54
N GLU A 61 -12.70 -20.27 24.38
CA GLU A 61 -13.94 -21.06 24.26
C GLU A 61 -13.85 -22.41 24.98
N THR A 62 -12.65 -23.00 25.06
CA THR A 62 -12.40 -24.24 25.81
C THR A 62 -12.13 -24.03 27.30
N GLY A 63 -12.26 -22.79 27.78
CA GLY A 63 -12.11 -22.44 29.19
C GLY A 63 -10.68 -22.23 29.66
N LEU A 64 -9.71 -22.16 28.73
CA LEU A 64 -8.37 -21.67 29.03
C LEU A 64 -8.40 -20.13 29.14
N SER A 65 -8.13 -19.61 30.34
CA SER A 65 -8.03 -18.18 30.64
C SER A 65 -6.58 -17.72 30.77
#